data_AF-A0A1S1V8Y3-F1
#
_entry.id   AF-A0A1S1V8Y3-F1
#
_cell.length_a   1.000
_cell.length_b   1.000
_cell.length_c   1.000
_cell.angle_alpha   90.00
_cell.angle_beta   90.00
_cell.angle_gamma   90.00
#
_symmetry.space_group_name_H-M   'P 1'
#
loop_
_entity.id
_entity.type
_entity.pdbx_description
1 polymer ?
#
loop_
_entity_poly.entity_id
_entity_poly.type
_entity_poly.pdbx_seq_one_letter_code
_entity_poly.pdbx_strand_id
1 'polypeptide(L)'
;MALFKNMIITSKGMALYAKAQAGQQIIFTKMQVGSGDIGGQNSASFLGLIEPKFNIPILTISPNSELKSATIIGSINNSEVTESTYICEIGIFAIDPEEGEILYGYCNAGPYGDYYAPASQGPYSWNYQVVAAIGNAANVTAELSELNYDYGIINSNVGFAVLSGGNQKEINKEVDSHLEEIALQIKAKADDVDNSRSTAAKDVTGALNELNSGKSPVNHTHSFNSLESKPTTLSGYGITDAASIDSEGKIKQEQFPTSMWKHLASAVITQNTAVVSVAGIPPEARHLLIQGTAVSGGNLKVYLNGTSTAVKLCTSVGNHSAINTILNTKPVDGYYISNGDATLQSKVAYASNLTSIEIKDAGLVSLGVGSAISVYYK
;
A
#
# COMPACT_ATOMS: atom_id res chain seq x y z
N MET A 1 -65.91 42.80 -12.03
CA MET A 1 -65.88 41.51 -11.31
C MET A 1 -67.25 41.28 -10.71
N ALA A 2 -67.75 40.05 -10.79
CA ALA A 2 -69.07 39.69 -10.25
C ALA A 2 -69.11 39.87 -8.72
N LEU A 3 -70.25 40.32 -8.19
CA LEU A 3 -70.47 40.56 -6.76
C LEU A 3 -71.26 39.41 -6.14
N PHE A 4 -70.55 38.35 -5.74
CA PHE A 4 -71.14 37.24 -5.00
C PHE A 4 -71.42 37.66 -3.55
N LYS A 5 -72.65 37.35 -3.08
CA LYS A 5 -73.06 37.54 -1.69
C LYS A 5 -72.60 36.34 -0.84
N ASN A 6 -73.15 36.20 0.35
CA ASN A 6 -72.92 35.03 1.19
C ASN A 6 -73.41 33.75 0.48
N MET A 7 -72.57 32.72 0.50
CA MET A 7 -72.93 31.39 0.04
C MET A 7 -73.90 30.72 1.03
N ILE A 8 -74.92 30.06 0.51
CA ILE A 8 -75.90 29.30 1.27
C ILE A 8 -75.53 27.81 1.16
N ILE A 9 -75.48 27.11 2.30
CA ILE A 9 -75.30 25.66 2.34
C ILE A 9 -76.62 25.00 1.92
N THR A 10 -76.57 24.05 0.99
CA THR A 10 -77.77 23.35 0.52
C THR A 10 -78.27 22.36 1.56
N SER A 11 -79.47 21.79 1.35
CA SER A 11 -80.02 20.75 2.22
C SER A 11 -79.14 19.50 2.23
N LYS A 12 -78.55 19.14 1.08
CA LYS A 12 -77.59 18.04 0.96
C LYS A 12 -76.25 18.40 1.62
N GLY A 13 -75.76 19.62 1.42
CA GLY A 13 -74.57 20.12 2.10
C GLY A 13 -74.72 20.13 3.62
N MET A 14 -75.90 20.49 4.12
CA MET A 14 -76.20 20.48 5.56
C MET A 14 -76.24 19.06 6.14
N ALA A 15 -76.75 18.08 5.37
CA ALA A 15 -76.71 16.68 5.76
C ALA A 15 -75.26 16.17 5.86
N LEU A 16 -74.42 16.45 4.86
CA LEU A 16 -72.99 16.12 4.91
C LEU A 16 -72.26 16.84 6.04
N TYR A 17 -72.56 18.12 6.26
CA TYR A 17 -72.04 18.90 7.39
C TYR A 17 -72.37 18.26 8.74
N ALA A 18 -73.60 17.77 8.93
CA ALA A 18 -74.00 17.06 10.15
C ALA A 18 -73.26 15.72 10.30
N LYS A 19 -73.12 14.94 9.22
CA LYS A 19 -72.31 13.71 9.21
C LYS A 19 -70.86 14.01 9.57
N ALA A 20 -70.31 15.12 9.09
CA ALA A 20 -68.94 15.49 9.36
C ALA A 20 -68.67 15.82 10.83
N GLN A 21 -69.65 16.39 11.54
CA GLN A 21 -69.57 16.58 12.98
C GLN A 21 -69.58 15.25 13.75
N ALA A 22 -70.13 14.18 13.17
CA ALA A 22 -70.09 12.84 13.73
C ALA A 22 -68.79 12.08 13.38
N GLY A 23 -67.82 12.73 12.73
CA GLY A 23 -66.51 12.17 12.40
C GLY A 23 -66.32 11.80 10.93
N GLN A 24 -67.33 11.98 10.07
CA GLN A 24 -67.19 11.77 8.63
C GLN A 24 -66.28 12.85 8.00
N GLN A 25 -65.49 12.47 7.01
CA GLN A 25 -64.67 13.43 6.26
C GLN A 25 -65.52 14.19 5.23
N ILE A 26 -65.26 15.49 5.08
CA ILE A 26 -65.76 16.28 3.94
C ILE A 26 -64.67 16.28 2.87
N ILE A 27 -65.02 15.84 1.66
CA ILE A 27 -64.13 15.85 0.49
C ILE A 27 -64.76 16.77 -0.56
N PHE A 28 -64.19 17.96 -0.75
CA PHE A 28 -64.61 18.87 -1.82
C PHE A 28 -64.00 18.44 -3.16
N THR A 29 -64.80 18.38 -4.22
CA THR A 29 -64.36 17.81 -5.51
C THR A 29 -64.03 18.88 -6.55
N LYS A 30 -64.89 19.89 -6.65
CA LYS A 30 -64.76 20.99 -7.61
C LYS A 30 -65.57 22.20 -7.19
N MET A 31 -65.25 23.33 -7.79
CA MET A 31 -66.15 24.46 -7.88
C MET A 31 -66.75 24.52 -9.27
N GLN A 32 -67.89 25.18 -9.43
CA GLN A 32 -68.51 25.38 -10.74
C GLN A 32 -69.11 26.78 -10.80
N VAL A 33 -69.02 27.43 -11.95
CA VAL A 33 -69.67 28.71 -12.21
C VAL A 33 -70.60 28.62 -13.40
N GLY A 34 -71.60 29.48 -13.40
CA GLY A 34 -72.67 29.47 -14.38
C GLY A 34 -73.32 30.83 -14.59
N SER A 35 -74.32 30.84 -15.46
CA SER A 35 -75.07 32.03 -15.85
C SER A 35 -76.54 31.99 -15.40
N GLY A 36 -76.87 31.12 -14.45
CA GLY A 36 -78.23 30.88 -14.02
C GLY A 36 -78.82 32.04 -13.21
N ASP A 37 -80.05 32.44 -13.54
CA ASP A 37 -80.82 33.38 -12.73
C ASP A 37 -81.59 32.64 -11.64
N ILE A 38 -81.30 32.97 -10.39
CA ILE A 38 -81.95 32.38 -9.21
C ILE A 38 -83.42 32.79 -9.07
N GLY A 39 -83.80 33.96 -9.60
CA GLY A 39 -85.13 34.52 -9.43
C GLY A 39 -85.60 34.49 -7.97
N GLY A 40 -86.71 33.79 -7.70
CA GLY A 40 -87.28 33.58 -6.36
C GLY A 40 -87.10 32.17 -5.79
N GLN A 41 -86.25 31.34 -6.39
CA GLN A 41 -86.09 29.94 -5.96
C GLN A 41 -85.30 29.83 -4.66
N ASN A 42 -85.61 28.82 -3.85
CA ASN A 42 -84.85 28.54 -2.64
C ASN A 42 -83.57 27.77 -2.96
N SER A 43 -82.43 28.46 -2.88
CA SER A 43 -81.10 27.89 -3.14
C SER A 43 -80.76 26.69 -2.26
N ALA A 44 -81.36 26.60 -1.07
CA ALA A 44 -81.13 25.46 -0.16
C ALA A 44 -81.65 24.14 -0.74
N SER A 45 -82.54 24.16 -1.74
CA SER A 45 -83.09 22.97 -2.38
C SER A 45 -82.32 22.51 -3.62
N PHE A 46 -81.28 23.24 -4.02
CA PHE A 46 -80.55 22.95 -5.25
C PHE A 46 -79.65 21.72 -5.12
N LEU A 47 -79.58 20.95 -6.19
CA LEU A 47 -78.70 19.77 -6.35
C LEU A 47 -77.52 20.05 -7.30
N GLY A 48 -77.58 21.16 -8.03
CA GLY A 48 -76.58 21.64 -8.97
C GLY A 48 -76.82 23.11 -9.28
N LEU A 49 -75.95 23.70 -10.12
CA LEU A 49 -76.17 25.05 -10.66
C LEU A 49 -77.39 25.07 -11.58
N ILE A 50 -77.98 26.25 -11.75
CA ILE A 50 -79.16 26.41 -12.62
C ILE A 50 -78.75 26.30 -14.09
N GLU A 51 -77.66 26.97 -14.48
CA GLU A 51 -77.12 27.01 -15.84
C GLU A 51 -75.57 26.98 -15.78
N PRO A 52 -74.97 25.81 -15.51
CA PRO A 52 -73.53 25.68 -15.38
C PRO A 52 -72.80 25.99 -16.69
N LYS A 53 -71.64 26.65 -16.59
CA LYS A 53 -70.79 27.02 -17.74
C LYS A 53 -69.38 26.47 -17.65
N PHE A 54 -68.71 26.64 -16.51
CA PHE A 54 -67.32 26.21 -16.34
C PHE A 54 -67.13 25.46 -15.02
N ASN A 55 -66.39 24.36 -15.08
CA ASN A 55 -65.85 23.72 -13.89
C ASN A 55 -64.59 24.47 -13.48
N ILE A 56 -64.47 24.75 -12.19
CA ILE A 56 -63.31 25.39 -11.60
C ILE A 56 -62.56 24.33 -10.78
N PRO A 57 -61.37 23.91 -11.23
CA PRO A 57 -60.51 23.03 -10.46
C PRO A 57 -60.16 23.63 -9.10
N ILE A 58 -60.11 22.80 -8.06
CA ILE A 58 -59.62 23.21 -6.74
C ILE A 58 -58.10 23.12 -6.74
N LEU A 59 -57.43 24.23 -6.43
CA LEU A 59 -55.97 24.34 -6.32
C LEU A 59 -55.48 24.13 -4.90
N THR A 60 -56.20 24.71 -3.93
CA THR A 60 -55.78 24.71 -2.53
C THR A 60 -57.00 24.61 -1.62
N ILE A 61 -56.84 23.90 -0.51
CA ILE A 61 -57.75 23.93 0.63
C ILE A 61 -56.97 24.21 1.91
N SER A 62 -57.46 25.15 2.71
CA SER A 62 -56.89 25.51 4.01
C SER A 62 -57.98 25.51 5.07
N PRO A 63 -58.13 24.41 5.84
CA PRO A 63 -59.04 24.33 6.97
C PRO A 63 -58.60 25.27 8.11
N ASN A 64 -59.56 25.97 8.71
CA ASN A 64 -59.39 26.78 9.90
C ASN A 64 -60.29 26.22 11.01
N SER A 65 -59.68 25.49 11.94
CA SER A 65 -60.38 24.85 13.06
C SER A 65 -60.97 25.83 14.07
N GLU A 66 -60.42 27.04 14.19
CA GLU A 66 -60.94 28.08 15.10
C GLU A 66 -62.21 28.73 14.55
N LEU A 67 -62.20 29.10 13.26
CA LEU A 67 -63.34 29.72 12.57
C LEU A 67 -64.35 28.70 12.05
N LYS A 68 -64.07 27.40 12.20
CA LYS A 68 -64.94 26.29 11.77
C LYS A 68 -65.28 26.38 10.27
N SER A 69 -64.31 26.83 9.49
CA SER A 69 -64.43 27.04 8.04
C SER A 69 -63.23 26.47 7.30
N ALA A 70 -63.39 26.19 6.02
CA ALA A 70 -62.29 25.89 5.11
C ALA A 70 -62.25 26.96 4.02
N THR A 71 -61.07 27.45 3.70
CA THR A 71 -60.86 28.31 2.54
C THR A 71 -60.44 27.43 1.37
N ILE A 72 -61.24 27.43 0.31
CA ILE A 72 -61.01 26.69 -0.93
C ILE A 72 -60.71 27.71 -2.02
N ILE A 73 -59.60 27.51 -2.74
CA ILE A 73 -59.18 28.36 -3.84
C ILE A 73 -59.10 27.52 -5.10
N GLY A 74 -59.60 28.07 -6.21
CA GLY A 74 -59.57 27.46 -7.52
C GLY A 74 -59.42 28.54 -8.60
N SER A 75 -58.95 28.15 -9.78
CA SER A 75 -58.80 29.09 -10.89
C SER A 75 -59.18 28.46 -12.22
N ILE A 76 -59.59 29.31 -13.15
CA ILE A 76 -59.81 28.96 -14.56
C ILE A 76 -59.07 29.94 -15.44
N ASN A 77 -58.72 29.49 -16.65
CA ASN A 77 -58.16 30.32 -17.71
C ASN A 77 -59.12 30.30 -18.91
N ASN A 78 -59.01 31.32 -19.76
CA ASN A 78 -59.93 31.49 -20.87
C ASN A 78 -59.46 30.84 -22.17
N SER A 79 -58.45 29.95 -22.15
CA SER A 79 -57.85 29.37 -23.36
C SER A 79 -58.85 28.59 -24.21
N GLU A 80 -59.82 27.94 -23.57
CA GLU A 80 -60.88 27.16 -24.22
C GLU A 80 -62.18 27.97 -24.45
N VAL A 81 -62.21 29.24 -24.03
CA VAL A 81 -63.42 30.09 -24.12
C VAL A 81 -63.45 30.80 -25.47
N THR A 82 -64.42 30.44 -26.31
CA THR A 82 -64.57 30.99 -27.67
C THR A 82 -65.45 32.24 -27.72
N GLU A 83 -66.42 32.35 -26.81
CA GLU A 83 -67.36 33.48 -26.74
C GLU A 83 -67.46 34.05 -25.32
N SER A 84 -67.76 35.35 -25.24
CA SER A 84 -67.94 36.03 -23.96
C SER A 84 -69.11 35.41 -23.20
N THR A 85 -68.85 34.91 -21.99
CA THR A 85 -69.84 34.16 -21.21
C THR A 85 -70.17 34.92 -19.93
N TYR A 86 -71.45 35.26 -19.73
CA TYR A 86 -71.91 35.90 -18.50
C TYR A 86 -71.88 34.91 -17.33
N ILE A 87 -71.32 35.32 -16.20
CA ILE A 87 -71.18 34.50 -14.98
C ILE A 87 -71.85 35.24 -13.81
N CYS A 88 -72.82 34.58 -13.18
CA CYS A 88 -73.55 35.11 -12.02
C CYS A 88 -73.82 34.07 -10.93
N GLU A 89 -73.52 32.79 -11.11
CA GLU A 89 -73.63 31.78 -10.05
C GLU A 89 -72.32 31.03 -9.82
N ILE A 90 -72.13 30.59 -8.58
CA ILE A 90 -71.02 29.73 -8.16
C ILE A 90 -71.53 28.69 -7.18
N GLY A 91 -71.05 27.45 -7.32
CA GLY A 91 -71.27 26.37 -6.39
C GLY A 91 -69.99 25.63 -6.04
N ILE A 92 -69.97 25.05 -4.85
CA ILE A 92 -68.91 24.15 -4.40
C ILE A 92 -69.50 22.75 -4.16
N PHE A 93 -68.83 21.73 -4.68
CA PHE A 93 -69.30 20.34 -4.65
C PHE A 93 -68.46 19.51 -3.69
N ALA A 94 -69.08 18.49 -3.10
CA ALA A 94 -68.44 17.56 -2.19
C ALA A 94 -69.00 16.15 -2.33
N ILE A 95 -68.24 15.14 -1.93
CA ILE A 95 -68.71 13.75 -1.85
C ILE A 95 -69.44 13.51 -0.53
N ASP A 96 -70.70 13.10 -0.62
CA ASP A 96 -71.40 12.42 0.46
C ASP A 96 -71.24 10.89 0.28
N PRO A 97 -70.86 10.14 1.34
CA PRO A 97 -70.62 8.70 1.24
C PRO A 97 -71.85 7.86 0.85
N GLU A 98 -73.06 8.38 1.04
CA GLU A 98 -74.31 7.69 0.73
C GLU A 98 -74.93 8.14 -0.59
N GLU A 99 -74.69 9.40 -0.99
CA GLU A 99 -75.35 10.02 -2.14
C GLU A 99 -74.42 10.33 -3.33
N GLY A 100 -73.11 10.19 -3.15
CA GLY A 100 -72.12 10.57 -4.16
C GLY A 100 -71.86 12.08 -4.18
N GLU A 101 -71.54 12.63 -5.35
CA GLU A 101 -71.23 14.07 -5.48
C GLU A 101 -72.50 14.93 -5.30
N ILE A 102 -72.46 15.85 -4.35
CA ILE A 102 -73.54 16.77 -4.02
C ILE A 102 -73.09 18.22 -4.17
N LEU A 103 -74.02 19.13 -4.46
CA LEU A 103 -73.80 20.56 -4.32
C LEU A 103 -73.80 20.92 -2.83
N TYR A 104 -72.64 21.26 -2.27
CA TYR A 104 -72.50 21.58 -0.86
C TYR A 104 -72.99 23.01 -0.55
N GLY A 105 -72.58 23.97 -1.36
CA GLY A 105 -72.95 25.38 -1.18
C GLY A 105 -73.18 26.08 -2.52
N TYR A 106 -74.07 27.07 -2.52
CA TYR A 106 -74.48 27.82 -3.69
C TYR A 106 -74.52 29.33 -3.40
N CYS A 107 -74.07 30.14 -4.35
CA CYS A 107 -74.21 31.58 -4.32
C CYS A 107 -74.57 32.12 -5.71
N ASN A 108 -75.34 33.22 -5.74
CA ASN A 108 -75.69 33.94 -6.95
C ASN A 108 -75.46 35.45 -6.74
N ALA A 109 -74.90 36.11 -7.75
CA ALA A 109 -74.63 37.54 -7.79
C ALA A 109 -75.86 38.37 -8.22
N GLY A 110 -76.97 37.73 -8.60
CA GLY A 110 -78.17 38.34 -9.15
C GLY A 110 -77.83 39.18 -10.40
N PRO A 111 -78.25 40.45 -10.45
CA PRO A 111 -77.95 41.33 -11.58
C PRO A 111 -76.48 41.79 -11.62
N TYR A 112 -75.65 41.43 -10.63
CA TYR A 112 -74.28 41.89 -10.50
C TYR A 112 -73.25 40.83 -10.93
N GLY A 113 -73.58 40.02 -11.94
CA GLY A 113 -72.63 39.12 -12.59
C GLY A 113 -71.64 39.87 -13.47
N ASP A 114 -70.74 39.12 -14.13
CA ASP A 114 -69.71 39.68 -15.00
C ASP A 114 -69.43 38.78 -16.20
N TYR A 115 -68.89 39.34 -17.27
CA TYR A 115 -68.58 38.61 -18.50
C TYR A 115 -67.16 38.07 -18.48
N TYR A 116 -67.04 36.75 -18.66
CA TYR A 116 -65.76 36.08 -18.87
C TYR A 116 -65.36 36.15 -20.34
N ALA A 117 -64.27 36.86 -20.62
CA ALA A 117 -63.85 37.19 -21.97
C ALA A 117 -63.26 35.96 -22.71
N PRO A 118 -63.50 35.83 -24.02
CA PRO A 118 -62.94 34.73 -24.81
C PRO A 118 -61.43 34.89 -25.03
N ALA A 119 -60.75 33.79 -25.39
CA ALA A 119 -59.31 33.75 -25.68
C ALA A 119 -58.87 34.80 -26.73
N SER A 120 -59.76 35.13 -27.68
CA SER A 120 -59.51 36.12 -28.74
C SER A 120 -59.29 37.54 -28.24
N GLN A 121 -59.69 37.85 -26.99
CA GLN A 121 -59.50 39.16 -26.36
C GLN A 121 -58.21 39.22 -25.51
N GLY A 122 -57.43 38.14 -25.48
CA GLY A 122 -56.19 38.03 -24.71
C GLY A 122 -56.25 36.95 -23.62
N PRO A 123 -55.10 36.61 -23.02
CA PRO A 123 -55.05 35.64 -21.95
C PRO A 123 -55.56 36.23 -20.63
N TYR A 124 -56.62 35.62 -20.08
CA TYR A 124 -57.22 36.00 -18.80
C TYR A 124 -57.34 34.79 -17.88
N SER A 125 -57.17 35.00 -16.57
CA SER A 125 -57.42 34.00 -15.54
C SER A 125 -58.22 34.60 -14.40
N TRP A 126 -59.21 33.86 -13.91
CA TRP A 126 -60.03 34.23 -12.76
C TRP A 126 -59.75 33.28 -11.60
N ASN A 127 -59.50 33.88 -10.43
CA ASN A 127 -59.30 33.16 -9.18
C ASN A 127 -60.56 33.27 -8.33
N TYR A 128 -61.05 32.13 -7.88
CA TYR A 128 -62.21 32.02 -7.02
C TYR A 128 -61.78 31.55 -5.64
N GLN A 129 -62.32 32.21 -4.62
CA GLN A 129 -62.12 31.84 -3.23
C GLN A 129 -63.48 31.62 -2.57
N VAL A 130 -63.70 30.41 -2.05
CA VAL A 130 -64.89 30.05 -1.29
C VAL A 130 -64.49 29.73 0.13
N VAL A 131 -65.14 30.39 1.10
CA VAL A 131 -64.99 30.06 2.52
C VAL A 131 -66.20 29.22 2.92
N ALA A 132 -66.05 27.90 2.92
CA ALA A 132 -67.11 26.96 3.27
C ALA A 132 -67.14 26.74 4.78
N ALA A 133 -68.31 26.77 5.42
CA ALA A 133 -68.43 26.36 6.82
C ALA A 133 -68.29 24.83 6.92
N ILE A 134 -67.49 24.35 7.87
CA ILE A 134 -67.19 22.91 8.08
C ILE A 134 -67.43 22.45 9.52
N GLY A 135 -67.72 23.38 10.44
CA GLY A 135 -68.08 23.04 11.82
C GLY A 135 -66.88 22.48 12.58
N ASN A 136 -67.11 21.40 13.34
CA ASN A 136 -66.04 20.68 14.06
C ASN A 136 -65.51 19.47 13.25
N ALA A 137 -65.70 19.44 11.93
CA ALA A 137 -65.23 18.33 11.10
C ALA A 137 -63.72 18.10 11.30
N ALA A 138 -63.35 16.89 11.74
CA ALA A 138 -61.97 16.57 12.08
C ALA A 138 -61.07 16.47 10.83
N ASN A 139 -61.64 16.05 9.70
CA ASN A 139 -60.94 15.85 8.44
C ASN A 139 -61.70 16.57 7.32
N VAL A 140 -61.04 17.54 6.69
CA VAL A 140 -61.56 18.25 5.51
C VAL A 140 -60.47 18.26 4.46
N THR A 141 -60.78 17.72 3.29
CA THR A 141 -59.84 17.63 2.16
C THR A 141 -60.52 18.07 0.87
N ALA A 142 -59.73 18.23 -0.19
CA ALA A 142 -60.23 18.47 -1.52
C ALA A 142 -59.50 17.60 -2.54
N GLU A 143 -60.21 17.20 -3.59
CA GLU A 143 -59.60 16.64 -4.78
C GLU A 143 -58.97 17.79 -5.57
N LEU A 144 -57.63 17.81 -5.62
CA LEU A 144 -56.90 18.79 -6.40
C LEU A 144 -56.90 18.32 -7.86
N SER A 145 -57.75 18.92 -8.66
CA SER A 145 -57.74 18.73 -10.12
C SER A 145 -56.99 19.93 -10.69
N GLU A 146 -56.00 19.71 -11.56
CA GLU A 146 -55.19 20.76 -12.21
C GLU A 146 -54.37 21.65 -11.27
N LEU A 147 -53.17 21.18 -10.92
CA LEU A 147 -52.13 22.05 -10.38
C LEU A 147 -51.60 22.93 -11.54
N ASN A 148 -52.22 24.09 -11.74
CA ASN A 148 -51.75 25.12 -12.70
C ASN A 148 -50.33 25.62 -12.39
N TYR A 149 -49.81 25.27 -11.21
CA TYR A 149 -48.39 25.25 -10.97
C TYR A 149 -47.89 23.87 -11.36
N ASP A 150 -47.32 23.79 -12.58
CA ASP A 150 -46.18 22.93 -12.81
C ASP A 150 -45.33 23.05 -11.55
N TYR A 151 -45.22 21.98 -10.75
CA TYR A 151 -44.25 21.99 -9.68
C TYR A 151 -42.93 22.05 -10.41
N GLY A 152 -42.46 23.27 -10.71
CA GLY A 152 -41.08 23.54 -11.00
C GLY A 152 -40.37 22.92 -9.82
N ILE A 153 -39.77 21.76 -10.04
CA ILE A 153 -38.85 21.18 -9.10
C ILE A 153 -37.72 22.21 -9.09
N ILE A 154 -37.84 23.22 -8.23
CA ILE A 154 -36.79 24.20 -7.99
C ILE A 154 -35.75 23.42 -7.21
N ASN A 155 -34.95 22.68 -7.95
CA ASN A 155 -33.76 22.07 -7.42
C ASN A 155 -32.74 23.20 -7.27
N SER A 156 -32.60 23.71 -6.04
CA SER A 156 -31.63 24.76 -5.71
C SER A 156 -30.18 24.27 -5.82
N ASN A 157 -29.96 22.98 -6.08
CA ASN A 157 -28.65 22.43 -6.31
C ASN A 157 -28.23 22.70 -7.76
N VAL A 158 -27.32 23.67 -7.91
CA VAL A 158 -26.69 24.08 -9.18
C VAL A 158 -25.88 22.97 -9.87
N GLY A 159 -25.67 21.83 -9.22
CA GLY A 159 -24.93 20.68 -9.77
C GLY A 159 -25.80 19.62 -10.46
N PHE A 160 -27.13 19.76 -10.44
CA PHE A 160 -27.98 18.86 -11.23
C PHE A 160 -28.05 19.32 -12.68
N ALA A 161 -27.87 18.39 -13.61
CA ALA A 161 -28.15 18.60 -15.02
C ALA A 161 -29.66 18.86 -15.21
N VAL A 162 -29.99 19.98 -15.84
CA VAL A 162 -31.38 20.37 -16.14
C VAL A 162 -31.66 20.05 -17.60
N LEU A 163 -32.63 19.17 -17.86
CA LEU A 163 -33.12 18.94 -19.21
C LEU A 163 -34.21 19.97 -19.52
N SER A 164 -33.94 20.83 -20.50
CA SER A 164 -34.83 21.92 -20.89
C SER A 164 -35.26 21.82 -22.36
N GLY A 165 -36.45 22.29 -22.67
CA GLY A 165 -36.97 22.36 -24.05
C GLY A 165 -38.47 22.65 -24.08
N GLY A 166 -38.92 23.43 -25.07
CA GLY A 166 -40.33 23.79 -25.24
C GLY A 166 -41.18 22.71 -25.92
N ASN A 167 -40.55 21.64 -26.40
CA ASN A 167 -41.19 20.48 -27.04
C ASN A 167 -40.27 19.24 -26.98
N GLN A 168 -40.79 18.07 -27.35
CA GLN A 168 -40.05 16.80 -27.29
C GLN A 168 -38.77 16.79 -28.13
N LYS A 169 -38.74 17.51 -29.27
CA LYS A 169 -37.56 17.56 -30.13
C LYS A 169 -36.41 18.31 -29.45
N GLU A 170 -36.72 19.43 -28.81
CA GLU A 170 -35.75 20.23 -28.07
C GLU A 170 -35.23 19.47 -26.84
N ILE A 171 -36.13 18.80 -26.11
CA ILE A 171 -35.74 17.95 -24.97
C ILE A 171 -34.81 16.82 -25.42
N ASN A 172 -35.11 16.13 -26.53
CA ASN A 172 -34.23 15.06 -27.04
C ASN A 172 -32.85 15.60 -27.42
N LYS A 173 -32.79 16.78 -28.04
CA LYS A 173 -31.52 17.43 -28.38
C LYS A 173 -30.71 17.78 -27.13
N GLU A 174 -31.37 18.26 -26.08
CA GLU A 174 -30.72 18.60 -24.82
C GLU A 174 -30.18 17.37 -24.10
N VAL A 175 -30.92 16.27 -24.13
CA VAL A 175 -30.49 14.95 -23.62
C VAL A 175 -29.24 14.49 -24.36
N ASP A 176 -29.25 14.55 -25.70
CA ASP A 176 -28.10 14.13 -26.51
C ASP A 176 -26.84 14.95 -26.17
N SER A 177 -26.99 16.27 -26.01
CA SER A 177 -25.89 17.17 -25.63
C SER A 177 -25.31 16.84 -24.25
N HIS A 178 -26.17 16.61 -23.25
CA HIS A 178 -25.71 16.26 -21.90
C HIS A 178 -25.05 14.88 -21.86
N LEU A 179 -25.56 13.91 -22.63
CA LEU A 179 -24.93 12.59 -22.74
C LEU A 179 -23.55 12.69 -23.38
N GLU A 180 -23.37 13.54 -24.39
CA GLU A 180 -22.08 13.81 -25.01
C GLU A 180 -21.10 14.46 -24.02
N GLU A 181 -21.55 15.47 -23.27
CA GLU A 181 -20.73 16.11 -22.22
C GLU A 181 -20.30 15.12 -21.13
N ILE A 182 -21.22 14.29 -20.63
CA ILE A 182 -20.91 13.25 -19.64
C ILE A 182 -19.88 12.27 -20.20
N ALA A 183 -20.04 11.84 -21.45
CA ALA A 183 -19.08 10.95 -22.11
C ALA A 183 -17.68 11.59 -22.20
N LEU A 184 -17.60 12.88 -22.52
CA LEU A 184 -16.33 13.63 -22.56
C LEU A 184 -15.70 13.75 -21.17
N GLN A 185 -16.48 14.01 -20.12
CA GLN A 185 -15.99 14.09 -18.75
C GLN A 185 -15.46 12.74 -18.24
N ILE A 186 -16.16 11.64 -18.53
CA ILE A 186 -15.71 10.28 -18.20
C ILE A 186 -14.38 9.99 -18.91
N LYS A 187 -14.28 10.33 -20.18
CA LYS A 187 -13.05 10.15 -20.97
C LYS A 187 -11.90 10.97 -20.38
N ALA A 188 -12.12 12.24 -20.06
CA ALA A 188 -11.11 13.09 -19.44
C ALA A 188 -10.65 12.54 -18.08
N LYS A 189 -11.56 11.99 -17.26
CA LYS A 189 -11.19 11.36 -15.99
C LYS A 189 -10.43 10.04 -16.16
N ALA A 190 -10.79 9.24 -17.17
CA ALA A 190 -10.00 8.07 -17.53
C ALA A 190 -8.59 8.49 -17.96
N ASP A 191 -8.48 9.52 -18.81
CA ASP A 191 -7.20 10.08 -19.27
C ASP A 191 -6.37 10.66 -18.11
N ASP A 192 -6.97 11.35 -17.14
CA ASP A 192 -6.31 11.86 -15.93
C ASP A 192 -5.68 10.73 -15.09
N VAL A 193 -6.44 9.66 -14.85
CA VAL A 193 -5.97 8.47 -14.13
C VAL A 193 -4.76 7.85 -14.84
N ASP A 194 -4.86 7.79 -16.16
CA ASP A 194 -3.83 7.22 -17.01
C ASP A 194 -2.60 8.13 -17.16
N ASN A 195 -2.77 9.44 -17.18
CA ASN A 195 -1.69 10.45 -17.25
C ASN A 195 -0.96 10.62 -15.92
N SER A 196 -1.59 10.26 -14.80
CA SER A 196 -0.97 10.30 -13.47
C SER A 196 0.03 9.15 -13.24
N ARG A 197 0.09 8.15 -14.14
CA ARG A 197 1.12 7.10 -14.11
C ARG A 197 2.42 7.61 -14.70
N SER A 198 3.54 7.37 -14.02
CA SER A 198 4.87 7.82 -14.45
C SER A 198 5.40 7.05 -15.68
N THR A 199 4.75 5.95 -16.07
CA THR A 199 5.24 5.05 -17.11
C THR A 199 4.73 5.39 -18.51
N ALA A 200 5.64 5.41 -19.48
CA ALA A 200 5.35 5.66 -20.89
C ALA A 200 4.36 4.63 -21.51
N ALA A 201 4.34 3.40 -21.00
CA ALA A 201 3.35 2.38 -21.38
C ALA A 201 2.22 2.35 -20.34
N LYS A 202 0.98 2.57 -20.80
CA LYS A 202 -0.22 2.60 -19.95
C LYS A 202 -0.91 1.24 -19.79
N ASP A 203 -0.19 0.16 -20.02
CA ASP A 203 -0.68 -1.22 -19.88
C ASP A 203 -0.33 -1.82 -18.51
N VAL A 204 -0.77 -3.06 -18.25
CA VAL A 204 -0.46 -3.79 -17.00
C VAL A 204 1.06 -3.94 -16.80
N THR A 205 1.80 -4.11 -17.90
CA THR A 205 3.27 -4.22 -17.90
C THR A 205 3.94 -2.94 -17.40
N GLY A 206 3.48 -1.78 -17.87
CA GLY A 206 3.96 -0.48 -17.39
C GLY A 206 3.72 -0.30 -15.89
N ALA A 207 2.52 -0.61 -15.40
CA ALA A 207 2.21 -0.51 -13.97
C ALA A 207 3.11 -1.42 -13.10
N LEU A 208 3.40 -2.63 -13.57
CA LEU A 208 4.30 -3.56 -12.90
C LEU A 208 5.75 -3.03 -12.89
N ASN A 209 6.18 -2.38 -13.97
CA ASN A 209 7.50 -1.76 -14.05
C ASN A 209 7.65 -0.58 -13.09
N GLU A 210 6.61 0.25 -12.92
CA GLU A 210 6.58 1.36 -11.95
C GLU A 210 6.73 0.84 -10.52
N LEU A 211 5.93 -0.16 -10.14
CA LEU A 211 5.98 -0.79 -8.83
C LEU A 211 7.36 -1.42 -8.52
N ASN A 212 8.00 -1.97 -9.55
CA ASN A 212 9.30 -2.61 -9.44
C ASN A 212 10.48 -1.64 -9.57
N SER A 213 10.28 -0.41 -10.05
CA SER A 213 11.35 0.57 -10.31
C SER A 213 12.16 0.97 -9.06
N GLY A 214 11.55 0.91 -7.89
CA GLY A 214 12.19 1.18 -6.59
C GLY A 214 12.58 -0.08 -5.80
N LYS A 215 12.44 -1.26 -6.39
CA LYS A 215 12.77 -2.53 -5.72
C LYS A 215 14.10 -3.05 -6.21
N SER A 216 14.95 -3.47 -5.27
CA SER A 216 16.20 -4.12 -5.62
C SER A 216 15.90 -5.46 -6.31
N PRO A 217 16.56 -5.78 -7.44
CA PRO A 217 16.40 -7.08 -8.08
C PRO A 217 16.69 -8.23 -7.11
N VAL A 218 15.99 -9.36 -7.29
CA VAL A 218 16.17 -10.58 -6.47
C VAL A 218 17.64 -11.03 -6.45
N ASN A 219 18.35 -10.80 -7.55
CA ASN A 219 19.81 -10.91 -7.61
C ASN A 219 20.40 -9.56 -7.96
N HIS A 220 21.12 -8.97 -7.01
CA HIS A 220 21.92 -7.78 -7.25
C HIS A 220 23.28 -7.96 -6.59
N THR A 221 24.31 -7.39 -7.20
CA THR A 221 25.69 -7.44 -6.68
C THR A 221 26.07 -6.05 -6.19
N HIS A 222 26.50 -5.96 -4.94
CA HIS A 222 27.17 -4.77 -4.42
C HIS A 222 28.66 -5.00 -4.43
N SER A 223 29.44 -3.98 -4.82
CA SER A 223 30.87 -4.03 -4.61
C SER A 223 31.15 -3.96 -3.11
N PHE A 224 32.07 -4.77 -2.59
CA PHE A 224 32.52 -4.64 -1.19
C PHE A 224 33.06 -3.22 -0.90
N ASN A 225 33.42 -2.47 -1.95
CA ASN A 225 33.85 -1.08 -1.83
C ASN A 225 32.74 -0.12 -1.38
N SER A 226 31.45 -0.42 -1.63
CA SER A 226 30.32 0.48 -1.34
C SER A 226 29.75 0.39 0.08
N LEU A 227 30.33 -0.44 0.96
CA LEU A 227 29.96 -0.48 2.38
C LEU A 227 30.55 0.73 3.09
N GLU A 228 29.74 1.56 3.74
CA GLU A 228 30.23 2.60 4.65
C GLU A 228 30.60 2.00 6.01
N SER A 229 31.39 2.72 6.81
CA SER A 229 31.76 2.32 8.18
C SER A 229 32.48 0.96 8.27
N LYS A 230 33.32 0.64 7.29
CA LYS A 230 34.16 -0.57 7.35
C LYS A 230 35.11 -0.51 8.54
N PRO A 231 35.32 -1.63 9.23
CA PRO A 231 36.38 -1.71 10.22
C PRO A 231 37.73 -1.31 9.62
N THR A 232 38.51 -0.51 10.33
CA THR A 232 39.85 -0.10 9.91
C THR A 232 40.96 -0.86 10.65
N THR A 233 40.57 -1.75 11.57
CA THR A 233 41.48 -2.53 12.39
C THR A 233 41.21 -4.02 12.24
N LEU A 234 42.24 -4.86 12.39
CA LEU A 234 42.11 -6.32 12.37
C LEU A 234 41.08 -6.84 13.38
N SER A 235 41.06 -6.24 14.58
CA SER A 235 40.06 -6.55 15.61
C SER A 235 38.64 -6.18 15.19
N GLY A 236 38.46 -5.06 14.48
CA GLY A 236 37.15 -4.71 13.94
C GLY A 236 36.67 -5.67 12.83
N TYR A 237 37.58 -6.42 12.20
CA TYR A 237 37.24 -7.55 11.31
C TYR A 237 37.09 -8.90 12.04
N GLY A 238 37.20 -8.93 13.37
CA GLY A 238 37.12 -10.14 14.18
C GLY A 238 38.38 -11.01 14.17
N ILE A 239 39.49 -10.52 13.62
CA ILE A 239 40.77 -11.23 13.58
C ILE A 239 41.50 -10.95 14.89
N THR A 240 41.61 -11.97 15.76
CA THR A 240 42.15 -11.83 17.12
C THR A 240 43.50 -12.51 17.36
N ASP A 241 43.94 -13.35 16.42
CA ASP A 241 45.17 -14.16 16.50
C ASP A 241 46.23 -13.74 15.46
N ALA A 242 46.05 -12.60 14.80
CA ALA A 242 47.01 -12.10 13.82
C ALA A 242 48.37 -11.81 14.46
N ALA A 243 49.42 -12.40 13.89
CA ALA A 243 50.80 -12.06 14.21
C ALA A 243 51.07 -10.59 13.86
N SER A 244 51.60 -9.84 14.81
CA SER A 244 52.02 -8.45 14.62
C SER A 244 53.38 -8.42 13.95
N ILE A 245 53.53 -7.55 12.95
CA ILE A 245 54.81 -7.28 12.30
C ILE A 245 55.51 -6.07 12.93
N ASP A 246 56.83 -6.03 12.88
CA ASP A 246 57.63 -4.85 13.18
C ASP A 246 57.63 -3.86 12.00
N SER A 247 58.31 -2.72 12.18
CA SER A 247 58.43 -1.67 11.17
C SER A 247 59.18 -2.09 9.89
N GLU A 248 59.80 -3.28 9.89
CA GLU A 248 60.51 -3.86 8.76
C GLU A 248 59.70 -4.97 8.08
N GLY A 249 58.46 -5.21 8.54
CA GLY A 249 57.55 -6.20 7.98
C GLY A 249 57.82 -7.63 8.44
N LYS A 250 58.62 -7.84 9.50
CA LYS A 250 58.91 -9.17 10.07
C LYS A 250 58.00 -9.43 11.27
N ILE A 251 57.60 -10.68 11.48
CA ILE A 251 56.79 -11.07 12.64
C ILE A 251 57.59 -10.80 13.93
N LYS A 252 56.98 -10.12 14.90
CA LYS A 252 57.62 -9.81 16.19
C LYS A 252 58.02 -11.10 16.91
N GLN A 253 59.29 -11.18 17.31
CA GLN A 253 59.93 -12.37 17.86
C GLN A 253 59.25 -12.93 19.13
N GLU A 254 58.58 -12.06 19.88
CA GLU A 254 57.86 -12.36 21.13
C GLU A 254 56.62 -13.26 20.94
N GLN A 255 56.13 -13.40 19.71
CA GLN A 255 54.92 -14.17 19.40
C GLN A 255 55.19 -15.63 18.98
N PHE A 256 56.44 -16.07 18.93
CA PHE A 256 56.77 -17.48 18.71
C PHE A 256 56.72 -18.25 20.03
N PRO A 257 55.92 -19.34 20.17
CA PRO A 257 55.92 -20.16 21.36
C PRO A 257 57.31 -20.77 21.61
N THR A 258 57.72 -20.84 22.87
CA THR A 258 59.06 -21.30 23.31
C THR A 258 59.43 -22.69 22.80
N SER A 259 58.43 -23.52 22.45
CA SER A 259 58.57 -24.85 21.83
C SER A 259 58.99 -24.85 20.36
N MET A 260 58.99 -23.70 19.68
CA MET A 260 59.30 -23.58 18.27
C MET A 260 60.76 -23.14 18.00
N TRP A 261 61.50 -22.78 19.06
CA TRP A 261 62.92 -22.51 18.98
C TRP A 261 63.70 -23.82 19.02
N LYS A 262 64.03 -24.34 17.83
CA LYS A 262 65.28 -25.10 17.64
C LYS A 262 66.40 -24.23 18.21
N HIS A 263 67.04 -24.66 19.29
CA HIS A 263 68.28 -24.00 19.75
C HIS A 263 69.32 -24.07 18.63
N LEU A 264 69.46 -22.98 17.86
CA LEU A 264 70.60 -22.75 16.98
C LEU A 264 71.80 -22.49 17.89
N ALA A 265 72.55 -23.54 18.22
CA ALA A 265 73.92 -23.36 18.66
C ALA A 265 74.78 -23.09 17.41
N SER A 266 74.78 -21.86 16.91
CA SER A 266 75.72 -21.45 15.87
C SER A 266 77.08 -21.21 16.51
N ALA A 267 78.02 -22.15 16.34
CA ALA A 267 79.43 -21.93 16.66
C ALA A 267 80.20 -21.62 15.37
N VAL A 268 80.64 -20.37 15.20
CA VAL A 268 81.57 -19.99 14.13
C VAL A 268 82.99 -20.29 14.62
N ILE A 269 83.74 -21.10 13.88
CA ILE A 269 85.08 -21.55 14.30
C ILE A 269 86.13 -20.96 13.36
N THR A 270 87.17 -20.33 13.92
CA THR A 270 88.24 -19.64 13.19
C THR A 270 89.64 -20.26 13.37
N GLN A 271 89.79 -21.46 13.98
CA GLN A 271 91.10 -22.14 14.11
C GLN A 271 91.05 -23.67 13.95
N ASN A 272 92.23 -24.27 13.69
CA ASN A 272 92.48 -25.62 13.15
C ASN A 272 91.96 -26.83 13.96
N THR A 273 91.33 -26.66 15.12
CA THR A 273 90.64 -27.76 15.82
C THR A 273 89.49 -27.21 16.64
N ALA A 274 88.29 -27.77 16.46
CA ALA A 274 87.10 -27.36 17.20
C ALA A 274 86.53 -28.50 18.03
N VAL A 275 86.08 -28.15 19.23
CA VAL A 275 85.39 -29.05 20.15
C VAL A 275 83.99 -28.47 20.40
N VAL A 276 82.96 -29.12 19.88
CA VAL A 276 81.55 -28.77 20.18
C VAL A 276 81.06 -29.74 21.26
N SER A 277 80.74 -29.20 22.44
CA SER A 277 80.14 -29.96 23.54
C SER A 277 78.69 -29.53 23.71
N VAL A 278 77.75 -30.46 23.51
CA VAL A 278 76.32 -30.22 23.75
C VAL A 278 75.90 -31.02 24.99
N ALA A 279 75.48 -30.32 26.04
CA ALA A 279 74.95 -30.89 27.27
C ALA A 279 73.44 -30.62 27.39
N GLY A 280 72.71 -31.50 28.11
CA GLY A 280 71.31 -31.26 28.46
C GLY A 280 70.28 -31.58 27.36
N ILE A 281 70.55 -32.54 26.49
CA ILE A 281 69.60 -32.97 25.44
C ILE A 281 68.38 -33.64 26.10
N PRO A 282 67.14 -33.14 25.89
CA PRO A 282 65.94 -33.74 26.44
C PRO A 282 65.67 -35.16 25.88
N PRO A 283 65.02 -36.06 26.64
CA PRO A 283 64.68 -37.41 26.18
C PRO A 283 63.87 -37.45 24.88
N GLU A 284 63.03 -36.44 24.64
CA GLU A 284 62.14 -36.32 23.48
C GLU A 284 62.80 -35.73 22.22
N ALA A 285 64.05 -35.28 22.31
CA ALA A 285 64.76 -34.72 21.16
C ALA A 285 65.03 -35.82 20.12
N ARG A 286 64.41 -35.71 18.94
CA ARG A 286 64.56 -36.67 17.84
C ARG A 286 65.66 -36.32 16.85
N HIS A 287 66.00 -35.03 16.71
CA HIS A 287 66.97 -34.55 15.73
C HIS A 287 67.86 -33.44 16.32
N LEU A 288 69.18 -33.55 16.15
CA LEU A 288 70.16 -32.53 16.53
C LEU A 288 70.96 -32.12 15.29
N LEU A 289 70.85 -30.86 14.88
CA LEU A 289 71.59 -30.32 13.74
C LEU A 289 72.78 -29.51 14.25
N ILE A 290 74.00 -29.94 13.88
CA ILE A 290 75.23 -29.22 14.20
C ILE A 290 75.81 -28.73 12.87
N GLN A 291 75.78 -27.42 12.65
CA GLN A 291 76.38 -26.80 11.48
C GLN A 291 77.69 -26.12 11.89
N GLY A 292 78.76 -26.42 11.16
CA GLY A 292 80.05 -25.78 11.35
C GLY A 292 80.84 -25.84 10.05
N THR A 293 81.49 -24.73 9.70
CA THR A 293 82.39 -24.67 8.54
C THR A 293 83.82 -24.83 9.05
N ALA A 294 84.48 -25.93 8.68
CA ALA A 294 85.91 -26.09 8.95
C ALA A 294 86.75 -25.39 7.85
N VAL A 295 87.86 -24.79 8.24
CA VAL A 295 88.89 -24.28 7.33
C VAL A 295 89.82 -25.41 6.88
N SER A 296 90.44 -25.27 5.71
CA SER A 296 91.32 -26.28 5.09
C SER A 296 92.33 -26.88 6.08
N GLY A 297 92.30 -28.20 6.27
CA GLY A 297 93.17 -28.93 7.19
C GLY A 297 92.72 -28.96 8.66
N GLY A 298 91.57 -28.39 9.00
CA GLY A 298 91.01 -28.41 10.36
C GLY A 298 90.32 -29.73 10.72
N ASN A 299 90.35 -30.08 12.02
CA ASN A 299 89.62 -31.24 12.56
C ASN A 299 88.39 -30.78 13.38
N LEU A 300 87.21 -31.32 13.07
CA LEU A 300 86.00 -31.14 13.88
C LEU A 300 85.82 -32.34 14.82
N LYS A 301 85.76 -32.08 16.14
CA LYS A 301 85.42 -33.07 17.18
C LYS A 301 84.09 -32.70 17.82
N VAL A 302 83.16 -33.66 17.86
CA VAL A 302 81.84 -33.50 18.45
C VAL A 302 81.72 -34.43 19.65
N TYR A 303 81.41 -33.86 20.82
CA TYR A 303 81.12 -34.59 22.05
C TYR A 303 79.65 -34.40 22.40
N LEU A 304 78.94 -35.52 22.52
CA LEU A 304 77.56 -35.55 22.97
C LEU A 304 77.53 -36.14 24.37
N ASN A 305 76.97 -35.41 25.33
CA ASN A 305 76.80 -35.90 26.68
C ASN A 305 75.34 -35.68 27.10
N GLY A 306 74.51 -36.74 27.04
CA GLY A 306 73.07 -36.65 27.29
C GLY A 306 72.38 -38.00 27.37
N THR A 307 71.15 -38.02 27.88
CA THR A 307 70.35 -39.23 28.16
C THR A 307 69.42 -39.65 27.02
N SER A 308 69.46 -38.97 25.86
CA SER A 308 68.57 -39.27 24.73
C SER A 308 68.96 -40.57 24.01
N THR A 309 67.95 -41.35 23.62
CA THR A 309 68.09 -42.71 23.07
C THR A 309 68.20 -42.76 21.54
N ALA A 310 68.08 -41.64 20.83
CA ALA A 310 68.24 -41.62 19.38
C ALA A 310 68.57 -40.20 18.88
N VAL A 311 69.83 -39.93 18.56
CA VAL A 311 70.26 -38.62 18.03
C VAL A 311 70.71 -38.79 16.58
N LYS A 312 69.93 -38.30 15.62
CA LYS A 312 70.44 -38.14 14.24
C LYS A 312 71.35 -36.92 14.20
N LEU A 313 72.62 -37.14 13.90
CA LEU A 313 73.60 -36.10 13.63
C LEU A 313 73.67 -35.87 12.13
N CYS A 314 73.63 -34.61 11.73
CA CYS A 314 73.89 -34.17 10.37
C CYS A 314 74.99 -33.12 10.42
N THR A 315 76.13 -33.41 9.78
CA THR A 315 77.26 -32.48 9.66
C THR A 315 77.46 -32.14 8.20
N SER A 316 77.65 -30.86 7.90
CA SER A 316 78.05 -30.34 6.60
C SER A 316 79.42 -29.70 6.72
N VAL A 317 80.43 -30.23 6.03
CA VAL A 317 81.80 -29.71 6.06
C VAL A 317 82.19 -29.26 4.65
N GLY A 318 82.90 -28.13 4.56
CA GLY A 318 83.40 -27.59 3.30
C GLY A 318 84.64 -28.33 2.78
N ASN A 319 84.94 -28.14 1.48
CA ASN A 319 85.99 -28.80 0.71
C ASN A 319 87.35 -28.82 1.46
N HIS A 320 87.95 -30.01 1.59
CA HIS A 320 89.26 -30.30 2.23
C HIS A 320 89.33 -30.34 3.76
N SER A 321 88.34 -30.90 4.45
CA SER A 321 88.38 -31.08 5.92
C SER A 321 88.11 -32.54 6.33
N ALA A 322 88.95 -33.13 7.19
CA ALA A 322 88.73 -34.47 7.71
C ALA A 322 87.87 -34.43 8.99
N ILE A 323 86.78 -35.21 9.03
CA ILE A 323 86.00 -35.44 10.27
C ILE A 323 86.70 -36.52 11.07
N ASN A 324 87.18 -36.20 12.27
CA ASN A 324 87.94 -37.14 13.09
C ASN A 324 87.29 -37.34 14.46
N THR A 325 86.61 -38.48 14.59
CA THR A 325 86.12 -39.14 15.82
C THR A 325 84.93 -38.50 16.55
N ILE A 326 83.84 -39.26 16.63
CA ILE A 326 82.71 -39.08 17.55
C ILE A 326 82.99 -39.96 18.76
N LEU A 327 83.12 -39.36 19.94
CA LEU A 327 83.14 -40.10 21.21
C LEU A 327 81.73 -40.00 21.80
N ASN A 328 80.89 -41.02 21.55
CA ASN A 328 79.60 -41.14 22.22
C ASN A 328 79.70 -42.22 23.30
N THR A 329 79.18 -41.94 24.49
CA THR A 329 79.15 -42.89 25.60
C THR A 329 77.90 -43.79 25.59
N LYS A 330 76.94 -43.59 24.66
CA LYS A 330 75.64 -44.32 24.58
C LYS A 330 75.06 -44.44 23.15
N PRO A 331 74.07 -45.33 22.89
CA PRO A 331 73.71 -45.78 21.53
C PRO A 331 73.10 -44.71 20.62
N VAL A 332 73.32 -44.83 19.30
CA VAL A 332 72.81 -43.92 18.26
C VAL A 332 72.16 -44.73 17.14
N ASP A 333 70.91 -44.41 16.80
CA ASP A 333 70.10 -45.11 15.78
C ASP A 333 70.51 -44.82 14.31
N GLY A 334 71.49 -43.95 14.07
CA GLY A 334 72.01 -43.68 12.73
C GLY A 334 72.80 -42.38 12.63
N TYR A 335 73.77 -42.36 11.71
CA TYR A 335 74.63 -41.20 11.45
C TYR A 335 74.50 -40.77 9.98
N TYR A 336 74.26 -39.47 9.76
CA TYR A 336 74.14 -38.90 8.41
C TYR A 336 75.25 -37.87 8.18
N ILE A 337 76.03 -38.07 7.12
CA ILE A 337 77.08 -37.11 6.71
C ILE A 337 76.72 -36.63 5.31
N SER A 338 76.71 -35.32 5.12
CA SER A 338 76.66 -34.73 3.78
C SER A 338 77.88 -33.82 3.64
N ASN A 339 78.85 -34.18 2.80
CA ASN A 339 80.02 -33.35 2.55
C ASN A 339 80.21 -33.14 1.05
N GLY A 340 80.59 -31.92 0.66
CA GLY A 340 81.32 -31.71 -0.58
C GLY A 340 82.78 -32.17 -0.40
N ASP A 341 83.23 -33.08 -1.27
CA ASP A 341 84.62 -33.50 -1.52
C ASP A 341 85.59 -33.43 -0.31
N ALA A 342 85.40 -34.32 0.67
CA ALA A 342 86.27 -34.43 1.84
C ALA A 342 86.68 -35.88 2.14
N THR A 343 87.97 -36.11 2.38
CA THR A 343 88.51 -37.41 2.79
C THR A 343 88.14 -37.71 4.24
N LEU A 344 87.33 -38.74 4.44
CA LEU A 344 86.93 -39.22 5.77
C LEU A 344 88.03 -40.11 6.39
N GLN A 345 88.47 -39.76 7.60
CA GLN A 345 89.14 -40.69 8.52
C GLN A 345 88.32 -40.77 9.81
N SER A 346 87.20 -41.50 9.77
CA SER A 346 86.40 -41.75 10.97
C SER A 346 87.04 -42.85 11.80
N LYS A 347 87.48 -42.57 13.03
CA LYS A 347 87.69 -43.59 14.05
C LYS A 347 86.48 -43.57 14.97
N VAL A 348 85.62 -44.59 14.91
CA VAL A 348 84.49 -44.73 15.85
C VAL A 348 84.97 -45.61 17.00
N ALA A 349 85.19 -45.03 18.17
CA ALA A 349 85.48 -45.80 19.37
C ALA A 349 84.14 -46.19 20.00
N TYR A 350 83.85 -47.50 20.05
CA TYR A 350 82.64 -48.16 20.60
C TYR A 350 81.39 -48.07 19.71
N ALA A 351 81.30 -48.97 18.73
CA ALA A 351 80.14 -49.13 17.84
C ALA A 351 79.46 -50.49 18.05
N SER A 352 78.90 -50.77 19.23
CA SER A 352 78.17 -52.05 19.44
C SER A 352 76.77 -52.06 18.81
N ASN A 353 76.16 -50.90 18.53
CA ASN A 353 74.76 -50.80 18.08
C ASN A 353 74.53 -49.83 16.91
N LEU A 354 75.55 -49.51 16.10
CA LEU A 354 75.38 -48.64 14.94
C LEU A 354 74.72 -49.43 13.80
N THR A 355 73.53 -49.05 13.36
CA THR A 355 72.72 -49.85 12.39
C THR A 355 72.94 -49.47 10.93
N SER A 356 73.23 -48.19 10.63
CA SER A 356 73.47 -47.73 9.26
C SER A 356 74.30 -46.45 9.18
N ILE A 357 75.09 -46.31 8.12
CA ILE A 357 75.75 -45.06 7.70
C ILE A 357 75.35 -44.79 6.24
N GLU A 358 74.84 -43.58 5.98
CA GLU A 358 74.56 -43.09 4.61
C GLU A 358 75.58 -41.99 4.25
N ILE A 359 76.26 -42.16 3.11
CA ILE A 359 77.24 -41.22 2.58
C ILE A 359 76.75 -40.78 1.20
N LYS A 360 76.66 -39.46 0.99
CA LYS A 360 76.12 -38.89 -0.24
C LYS A 360 77.15 -38.60 -1.35
N ASP A 361 78.45 -38.56 -1.03
CA ASP A 361 79.53 -38.25 -1.97
C ASP A 361 80.82 -39.07 -1.66
N ALA A 362 81.75 -39.19 -2.61
CA ALA A 362 82.90 -40.10 -2.55
C ALA A 362 83.77 -39.94 -1.28
N GLY A 363 83.98 -41.04 -0.53
CA GLY A 363 84.79 -41.08 0.69
C GLY A 363 85.15 -42.50 1.17
N LEU A 364 86.27 -42.62 1.88
CA LEU A 364 86.73 -43.86 2.51
C LEU A 364 86.16 -43.98 3.94
N VAL A 365 85.60 -45.15 4.28
CA VAL A 365 85.14 -45.46 5.65
C VAL A 365 86.04 -46.52 6.24
N SER A 366 86.66 -46.23 7.39
CA SER A 366 87.37 -47.21 8.19
C SER A 366 86.52 -47.53 9.43
N LEU A 367 86.16 -48.81 9.60
CA LEU A 367 85.37 -49.28 10.74
C LEU A 367 86.31 -50.03 11.70
N GLY A 368 86.25 -49.69 12.99
CA GLY A 368 86.90 -50.48 14.04
C GLY A 368 86.19 -51.82 14.22
N VAL A 369 86.95 -52.88 14.49
CA VAL A 369 86.47 -54.26 14.70
C VAL A 369 85.32 -54.31 15.71
N GLY A 370 84.18 -54.92 15.35
CA GLY A 370 83.15 -55.30 16.33
C GLY A 370 81.71 -55.49 15.87
N SER A 371 81.26 -54.97 14.72
CA SER A 371 79.83 -55.06 14.31
C SER A 371 79.62 -55.05 12.80
N ALA A 372 78.63 -55.78 12.29
CA ALA A 372 78.20 -55.72 10.89
C ALA A 372 77.38 -54.44 10.65
N ILE A 373 77.85 -53.57 9.76
CA ILE A 373 77.20 -52.30 9.42
C ILE A 373 76.81 -52.34 7.94
N SER A 374 75.58 -51.93 7.62
CA SER A 374 75.17 -51.70 6.22
C SER A 374 75.59 -50.29 5.81
N VAL A 375 76.49 -50.19 4.83
CA VAL A 375 76.91 -48.91 4.24
C VAL A 375 76.16 -48.71 2.93
N TYR A 376 75.43 -47.61 2.84
CA TYR A 376 74.72 -47.23 1.61
C TYR A 376 75.45 -46.05 0.96
N TYR A 377 75.90 -46.26 -0.27
CA TYR A 377 76.26 -45.19 -1.20
C TYR A 377 75.01 -44.83 -2.01
N LYS A 378 74.77 -43.54 -2.20
CA LYS A 378 73.73 -43.06 -3.12
C LYS A 378 74.33 -42.36 -4.31
#